data_AF-A0A7S0MZD9-F1
#
_entry.id   AF-A0A7S0MZD9-F1
#
_cell.length_a   1.000
_cell.length_b   1.000
_cell.length_c   1.000
_cell.angle_alpha   90.00
_cell.angle_beta   90.00
_cell.angle_gamma   90.00
#
_symmetry.space_group_name_H-M   'P 1'
#
loop_
_entity.id
_entity.type
_entity.pdbx_description
1 polymer ?
#
loop_
_entity_poly.entity_id
_entity_poly.type
_entity_poly.pdbx_seq_one_letter_code
_entity_poly.pdbx_strand_id
1 'polypeptide(L)'
;TIVLANIAATSLSMAVGAASPSTAVANVVGSIAAMVQVLFGGFLLSRSNVAASTAWLFKLSYVNYAFEALMMNEFHGVKDFAFTSYTKPPVSIKVDGDVVLETFGFPTSGLQSAAMSLVAMSCAFL
;
A
#
# COMPACT_ATOMS: atom_id res chain seq x y z
N THR A 1 6.38 10.34 0.95
CA THR A 1 6.03 8.94 1.26
C THR A 1 6.72 7.92 0.38
N ILE A 2 6.86 8.16 -0.94
CA ILE A 2 7.57 7.24 -1.86
C ILE A 2 9.01 6.97 -1.41
N VAL A 3 9.74 8.00 -0.96
CA VAL A 3 11.11 7.83 -0.42
C VAL A 3 11.13 6.87 0.77
N LEU A 4 10.18 6.99 1.70
CA LEU A 4 10.07 6.10 2.86
C LEU A 4 9.75 4.65 2.45
N ALA A 5 8.92 4.46 1.42
CA ALA A 5 8.62 3.15 0.88
C ALA A 5 9.86 2.49 0.25
N ASN A 6 10.68 3.27 -0.47
CA ASN A 6 11.93 2.78 -1.04
C ASN A 6 12.97 2.45 0.04
N ILE A 7 13.04 3.24 1.11
CA ILE A 7 13.90 2.93 2.26
C ILE A 7 13.44 1.62 2.90
N ALA A 8 12.14 1.45 3.19
CA ALA A 8 11.61 0.21 3.76
C ALA A 8 11.87 -1.01 2.86
N ALA A 9 11.70 -0.88 1.54
CA ALA A 9 12.02 -1.93 0.57
C ALA A 9 13.51 -2.29 0.55
N THR A 10 14.38 -1.28 0.65
CA THR A 10 15.84 -1.47 0.71
C THR A 10 16.24 -2.16 2.00
N SER A 11 15.73 -1.71 3.16
CA SER A 11 16.01 -2.34 4.45
C SER A 11 15.56 -3.80 4.47
N LEU A 12 14.36 -4.12 3.95
CA LEU A 12 13.89 -5.51 3.84
C LEU A 12 14.83 -6.35 2.95
N SER A 13 15.24 -5.80 1.80
CA SER A 13 16.13 -6.50 0.87
C SER A 13 17.52 -6.76 1.51
N MET A 14 18.03 -5.79 2.29
CA MET A 14 19.26 -5.94 3.06
C MET A 14 19.12 -7.00 4.15
N ALA A 15 18.02 -6.99 4.92
CA ALA A 15 17.75 -7.99 5.95
C ALA A 15 17.68 -9.41 5.37
N VAL A 16 16.99 -9.59 4.23
CA VAL A 16 16.93 -10.87 3.53
C VAL A 16 18.33 -11.30 3.06
N GLY A 17 19.11 -10.38 2.51
CA GLY A 17 20.49 -10.65 2.10
C GLY A 17 21.38 -11.07 3.27
N ALA A 18 21.30 -10.37 4.40
CA ALA A 18 22.10 -10.63 5.59
C ALA A 18 21.73 -11.95 6.29
N ALA A 19 20.45 -12.32 6.29
CA ALA A 19 19.96 -13.56 6.89
C ALA A 19 20.17 -14.80 6.00
N SER A 20 20.49 -14.61 4.71
CA SER A 20 20.57 -15.72 3.75
C SER A 20 21.96 -16.36 3.71
N PRO A 21 22.05 -17.71 3.69
CA PRO A 21 23.33 -18.42 3.63
C PRO A 21 23.97 -18.40 2.23
N SER A 22 23.22 -18.07 1.18
CA SER A 22 23.72 -17.93 -0.19
C SER A 22 22.85 -17.00 -1.02
N THR A 23 23.41 -16.45 -2.10
CA THR A 23 22.70 -15.57 -3.04
C THR A 23 21.51 -16.26 -3.70
N ALA A 24 21.59 -17.56 -3.97
CA ALA A 24 20.49 -18.33 -4.55
C ALA A 24 19.28 -18.36 -3.60
N VAL A 25 19.52 -18.61 -2.31
CA VAL A 25 18.46 -18.58 -1.28
C VAL A 25 17.90 -17.17 -1.12
N ALA A 26 18.76 -16.16 -1.08
CA ALA A 26 18.36 -14.75 -0.98
C ALA A 26 17.42 -14.33 -2.12
N ASN A 27 17.71 -14.73 -3.36
CA ASN A 27 16.86 -14.40 -4.50
C ASN A 27 15.47 -15.04 -4.43
N VAL A 28 15.39 -16.31 -4.00
CA VAL A 28 14.10 -16.99 -3.83
C VAL A 28 13.29 -16.34 -2.71
N VAL A 29 13.90 -16.14 -1.54
CA VAL A 29 13.24 -15.53 -0.38
C VAL A 29 12.84 -14.09 -0.69
N GLY A 30 13.71 -13.30 -1.32
CA GLY A 30 13.43 -11.93 -1.72
C GLY A 30 12.28 -11.82 -2.71
N SER A 31 12.20 -12.74 -3.69
CA SER A 31 11.09 -12.78 -4.65
C SER A 31 9.75 -13.11 -3.97
N ILE A 32 9.74 -14.07 -3.05
CA ILE A 32 8.56 -14.40 -2.25
C ILE A 32 8.16 -13.23 -1.37
N ALA A 33 9.12 -12.59 -0.70
CA ALA A 33 8.88 -11.41 0.13
C ALA A 33 8.25 -10.28 -0.69
N ALA A 34 8.81 -9.95 -1.86
CA ALA A 34 8.27 -8.93 -2.75
C ALA A 34 6.82 -9.25 -3.18
N MET A 35 6.54 -10.52 -3.51
CA MET A 35 5.20 -10.98 -3.87
C MET A 35 4.20 -10.76 -2.74
N VAL A 36 4.58 -11.11 -1.49
CA VAL A 36 3.74 -10.88 -0.31
C VAL A 36 3.47 -9.38 -0.13
N GLN A 37 4.48 -8.53 -0.26
CA GLN A 37 4.28 -7.08 -0.10
C GLN A 37 3.26 -6.52 -1.12
N VAL A 38 3.35 -6.93 -2.39
CA VAL A 38 2.42 -6.48 -3.44
C VAL A 38 1.02 -7.07 -3.28
N LEU A 39 0.90 -8.37 -3.00
CA LEU A 39 -0.39 -9.05 -2.83
C LEU A 39 -1.23 -8.41 -1.72
N PHE A 40 -0.58 -8.09 -0.60
CA PHE A 40 -1.21 -7.46 0.56
C PHE A 40 -1.09 -5.93 0.54
N GLY A 41 -0.76 -5.34 -0.62
CA GLY A 41 -0.54 -3.90 -0.78
C GLY A 41 -1.80 -3.02 -0.80
N GLY A 42 -2.99 -3.60 -0.59
CA GLY A 42 -4.27 -2.86 -0.55
C GLY A 42 -4.92 -2.60 -1.90
N PHE A 43 -4.23 -2.85 -3.02
CA PHE A 43 -4.80 -2.76 -4.37
C PHE A 43 -5.36 -4.11 -4.87
N LEU A 44 -4.54 -5.17 -4.87
CA LEU A 44 -4.93 -6.49 -5.37
C LEU A 44 -5.92 -7.22 -4.46
N LEU A 45 -5.78 -6.99 -3.15
CA LEU A 45 -6.64 -7.57 -2.14
C LEU A 45 -7.24 -6.44 -1.31
N SER A 46 -8.56 -6.30 -1.37
CA SER A 46 -9.28 -5.29 -0.58
C SER A 46 -9.25 -5.65 0.89
N ARG A 47 -8.98 -4.66 1.75
CA ARG A 47 -8.93 -4.83 3.21
C ARG A 47 -10.24 -5.31 3.82
N SER A 48 -11.37 -5.01 3.17
CA SER A 48 -12.71 -5.32 3.69
C SER A 48 -13.09 -6.79 3.58
N ASN A 49 -12.40 -7.59 2.75
CA ASN A 49 -12.78 -8.96 2.43
C ASN A 49 -11.77 -10.02 2.90
N VAL A 50 -10.91 -9.67 3.88
CA VAL A 50 -9.77 -10.51 4.29
C VAL A 50 -10.09 -11.20 5.60
N ALA A 51 -9.82 -12.51 5.67
CA ALA A 51 -9.97 -13.29 6.89
C ALA A 51 -9.10 -12.71 8.03
N ALA A 52 -9.62 -12.67 9.25
CA ALA A 52 -8.91 -12.11 10.40
C ALA A 52 -7.53 -12.77 10.64
N SER A 53 -7.37 -14.03 10.24
CA SER A 53 -6.11 -14.78 10.34
C SER A 53 -5.01 -14.27 9.40
N THR A 54 -5.32 -13.58 8.31
CA THR A 54 -4.34 -13.00 7.37
C THR A 54 -4.24 -11.49 7.45
N ALA A 55 -5.05 -10.85 8.31
CA ALA A 55 -5.03 -9.39 8.51
C ALA A 55 -3.68 -8.86 9.02
N TRP A 56 -2.86 -9.69 9.68
CA TRP A 56 -1.52 -9.29 10.10
C TRP A 56 -0.55 -9.11 8.93
N LEU A 57 -0.74 -9.82 7.80
CA LEU A 57 0.08 -9.66 6.60
C LEU A 57 -0.11 -8.28 5.96
N PHE A 58 -1.31 -7.73 6.01
CA PHE A 58 -1.56 -6.34 5.62
C PHE A 58 -0.79 -5.34 6.47
N LYS A 59 -0.58 -5.64 7.76
CA LYS A 59 0.19 -4.79 8.66
C LYS A 59 1.70 -4.92 8.45
N LEU A 60 2.16 -6.01 7.87
CA LEU A 60 3.56 -6.27 7.53
C LEU A 60 3.94 -5.73 6.13
N SER A 61 2.95 -5.40 5.29
CA SER A 61 3.21 -4.86 3.96
C SER A 61 3.53 -3.36 4.01
N TYR A 62 4.77 -2.98 3.69
CA TYR A 62 5.11 -1.56 3.52
C TYR A 62 4.41 -0.97 2.29
N VAL A 63 4.11 -1.79 1.29
CA VAL A 63 3.36 -1.37 0.08
C VAL A 63 1.95 -0.96 0.47
N ASN A 64 1.32 -1.62 1.44
CA ASN A 64 -0.01 -1.25 1.93
C ASN A 64 -0.03 0.18 2.50
N TYR A 65 0.92 0.52 3.37
CA TYR A 65 1.02 1.88 3.94
C TYR A 65 1.44 2.92 2.91
N ALA A 66 2.33 2.56 1.98
CA ALA A 66 2.73 3.45 0.90
C ALA A 66 1.56 3.74 -0.05
N PHE A 67 0.79 2.72 -0.41
CA PHE A 67 -0.38 2.85 -1.28
C PHE A 67 -1.49 3.67 -0.61
N GLU A 68 -1.78 3.42 0.66
CA GLU A 68 -2.72 4.24 1.45
C GLU A 68 -2.32 5.71 1.48
N ALA A 69 -1.05 5.99 1.74
CA ALA A 69 -0.53 7.36 1.76
C ALA A 69 -0.60 8.04 0.39
N LEU A 70 -0.42 7.29 -0.70
CA LEU A 70 -0.59 7.80 -2.06
C LEU A 70 -2.06 8.10 -2.37
N MET A 71 -2.97 7.19 -2.00
CA MET A 71 -4.41 7.39 -2.18
C MET A 71 -4.88 8.63 -1.42
N MET A 72 -4.51 8.80 -0.15
CA MET A 72 -4.83 10.03 0.58
C MET A 72 -4.22 11.27 -0.06
N ASN A 73 -2.97 11.20 -0.52
CA ASN A 73 -2.31 12.35 -1.17
C ASN A 73 -3.01 12.78 -2.46
N GLU A 74 -3.61 11.86 -3.20
CA GLU A 74 -4.27 12.13 -4.48
C GLU A 74 -5.74 12.55 -4.33
N PHE A 75 -6.48 11.87 -3.45
CA PHE A 75 -7.94 11.99 -3.41
C PHE A 75 -8.46 12.86 -2.26
N HIS A 76 -7.69 13.03 -1.19
CA HIS A 76 -8.19 13.72 0.00
C HIS A 76 -8.48 15.20 -0.28
N GLY A 77 -9.70 15.65 0.01
CA GLY A 77 -10.11 17.04 -0.13
C GLY A 77 -10.31 17.54 -1.58
N VAL A 78 -10.19 16.67 -2.58
CA VAL A 78 -10.43 17.01 -4.00
C VAL A 78 -11.92 16.83 -4.33
N LYS A 79 -12.56 17.86 -4.90
CA LYS A 79 -14.03 17.88 -5.18
C LYS A 79 -14.41 17.83 -6.66
N ASP A 80 -13.42 17.87 -7.55
CA ASP A 80 -13.64 17.97 -9.00
C ASP A 80 -13.39 16.65 -9.74
N PHE A 81 -13.46 15.50 -9.07
CA PHE A 81 -13.44 14.22 -9.76
C PHE A 81 -14.73 14.03 -10.56
N ALA A 82 -14.58 13.70 -11.84
CA ALA A 82 -15.69 13.40 -12.73
C ALA A 82 -15.58 11.96 -13.23
N PHE A 83 -16.51 11.10 -12.81
CA PHE A 83 -16.64 9.77 -13.41
C PHE A 83 -17.46 9.89 -14.67
N THR A 84 -16.84 9.56 -15.80
CA THR A 84 -17.51 9.54 -17.09
C THR A 84 -17.92 8.11 -17.41
N SER A 85 -19.22 7.88 -17.54
CA SER A 85 -19.76 6.58 -17.95
C SER A 85 -19.41 6.27 -19.40
N TYR A 86 -19.21 4.98 -19.71
CA TYR A 86 -19.04 4.47 -21.08
C TYR A 86 -20.36 4.42 -21.88
N THR A 87 -21.50 4.82 -21.29
CA THR A 87 -22.79 4.91 -22.00
C THR A 87 -22.77 5.94 -23.12
N LYS A 88 -23.62 5.77 -24.14
CA LYS A 88 -23.89 6.80 -25.16
C LYS A 88 -25.31 7.35 -24.95
N PRO A 89 -25.49 8.65 -24.66
CA PRO A 89 -24.47 9.67 -24.43
C PRO A 89 -23.69 9.46 -23.12
N PRO A 90 -22.45 9.98 -23.02
CA PRO A 90 -21.65 9.88 -21.82
C PRO A 90 -22.29 10.71 -20.71
N VAL A 91 -22.54 10.07 -19.57
CA VAL A 91 -23.01 10.75 -18.35
C VAL A 91 -21.79 10.99 -17.48
N SER A 92 -21.54 12.25 -17.13
CA SER A 92 -20.48 12.65 -16.21
C SER A 92 -21.07 12.99 -14.85
N ILE A 93 -20.67 12.28 -13.80
CA ILE A 93 -21.06 12.58 -12.41
C ILE A 93 -19.85 13.15 -11.67
N LYS A 94 -20.06 14.31 -11.01
CA LYS A 94 -19.06 14.84 -10.07
C LYS A 94 -19.13 14.04 -8.77
N VAL A 95 -17.99 13.59 -8.29
CA VAL A 95 -17.86 12.80 -7.06
C VAL A 95 -16.71 13.39 -6.26
N ASP A 96 -16.86 13.50 -4.94
CA ASP A 96 -15.78 13.94 -4.06
C ASP A 96 -14.74 12.83 -3.89
N GLY A 97 -13.46 13.18 -3.89
CA GLY A 97 -12.36 12.23 -3.72
C GLY A 97 -12.38 11.51 -2.38
N ASP A 98 -12.92 12.14 -1.32
CA ASP A 98 -13.12 11.48 -0.03
C ASP A 98 -14.13 10.31 -0.12
N VAL A 99 -15.16 10.43 -0.97
CA VAL A 99 -16.11 9.33 -1.26
C VAL A 99 -15.41 8.19 -1.99
N VAL A 100 -14.45 8.50 -2.86
CA VAL A 100 -13.61 7.49 -3.53
C VAL A 100 -12.77 6.74 -2.50
N LEU A 101 -12.11 7.45 -1.59
CA LEU A 101 -11.32 6.83 -0.52
C LEU A 101 -12.16 5.90 0.35
N GLU A 102 -13.34 6.34 0.78
CA GLU A 102 -14.26 5.54 1.58
C GLU A 102 -14.74 4.29 0.83
N THR A 103 -15.08 4.44 -0.46
CA THR A 103 -15.52 3.32 -1.32
C THR A 103 -14.47 2.22 -1.41
N PHE A 104 -13.18 2.57 -1.45
CA PHE A 104 -12.08 1.60 -1.49
C PHE A 104 -11.58 1.19 -0.10
N GLY A 105 -12.16 1.71 0.98
CA GLY A 105 -11.81 1.36 2.36
C GLY A 105 -10.52 2.01 2.87
N PHE A 106 -10.14 3.16 2.32
CA PHE A 106 -9.01 3.95 2.81
C PHE A 106 -9.49 5.01 3.81
N PRO A 107 -8.76 5.23 4.91
CA PRO A 107 -9.09 6.27 5.86
C PRO A 107 -8.86 7.66 5.24
N THR A 108 -9.73 8.62 5.57
CA THR A 108 -9.60 10.04 5.16
C THR A 108 -8.66 10.84 6.07
N SER A 109 -8.30 10.28 7.23
CA SER A 109 -7.30 10.84 8.15
C SER A 109 -6.36 9.72 8.60
N GLY A 110 -5.11 9.78 8.11
CA GLY A 110 -4.18 8.67 8.33
C GLY A 110 -2.76 8.85 7.77
N LEU A 111 -2.50 9.92 7.02
CA LEU A 111 -1.21 10.10 6.32
C LEU A 111 -0.01 10.05 7.25
N GLN A 112 -0.12 10.69 8.42
CA GLN A 112 0.94 10.65 9.44
C GLN A 112 1.11 9.24 10.03
N SER A 113 0.02 8.51 10.27
CA SER A 113 0.06 7.13 10.78
C SER A 113 0.72 6.18 9.79
N ALA A 114 0.40 6.32 8.50
CA ALA A 114 1.05 5.56 7.43
C ALA A 114 2.55 5.89 7.33
N ALA A 115 2.92 7.17 7.41
CA ALA A 115 4.32 7.58 7.41
C ALA A 115 5.09 7.05 8.64
N MET A 116 4.50 7.10 9.83
CA MET A 116 5.10 6.54 11.05
C MET A 116 5.29 5.02 10.95
N SER A 117 4.31 4.30 10.40
CA SER A 117 4.41 2.86 10.17
C SER A 117 5.57 2.51 9.23
N LEU A 118 5.76 3.28 8.15
CA LEU A 118 6.88 3.10 7.22
C LEU A 118 8.24 3.36 7.87
N VAL A 119 8.35 4.38 8.72
CA VAL A 119 9.57 4.65 9.50
C VAL A 119 9.86 3.50 10.46
N ALA A 120 8.84 3.05 11.21
CA ALA A 120 8.98 1.94 12.15
C ALA A 120 9.44 0.65 11.45
N MET A 121 8.87 0.32 10.29
CA MET A 121 9.29 -0.83 9.49
C MET A 121 10.71 -0.69 8.96
N SER A 122 11.09 0.51 8.51
CA SER A 122 12.45 0.78 8.02
C SER A 122 13.49 0.53 9.12
N CYS A 123 13.20 0.96 10.35
CA CYS A 123 14.05 0.71 11.51
C CYS A 123 14.06 -0.75 11.96
N ALA A 124 12.95 -1.49 11.79
CA ALA A 124 12.87 -2.90 12.19
C ALA A 124 13.68 -3.84 11.28
N PHE A 125 13.91 -3.44 10.02
CA PHE A 125 14.69 -4.21 9.05
C PHE A 125 16.15 -3.77 8.94
N LEU A 126 16.54 -2.68 9.60
CA LEU A 126 17.92 -2.21 9.74
C LEU A 126 18.62 -2.96 10.88
#